data_AF-A0A3M1HHD3-F1
#
_entry.id   AF-A0A3M1HHD3-F1
#
_cell.length_a   1.000
_cell.length_b   1.000
_cell.length_c   1.000
_cell.angle_alpha   90.00
_cell.angle_beta   90.00
_cell.angle_gamma   90.00
#
_symmetry.space_group_name_H-M   'P 1'
#
loop_
_entity.id
_entity.type
_entity.pdbx_description
1 polymer ?
#
loop_
_entity_poly.entity_id
_entity_poly.type
_entity_poly.pdbx_seq_one_letter_code
_entity_poly.pdbx_strand_id
1 'polypeptide(L)'
;MVSAILTVTSRNDVIKTHAGIFKDCIRIDWKYPGLIGSQNLLLRQWFAPNVGLVRYTIRTLLQGAGTIDYYLYQAIIGMKPYPNSSASRGVQVSLSLNRYKFTINRMPGPTRNLPPVATLRFTLANNSSTPITMRFNSGNMYDIVVRDSQGQEVWRWSKGKYFITIAFPKTIKPGEKWTVNESFNIDSKYKKGAYTIEFYTTAVNPGGKFSSKLSFLVNVVY
;
A
#
# COMPACT_ATOMS: atom_id res chain seq x y z
N MET A 1 25.34 -20.81 17.45
CA MET A 1 24.05 -20.08 17.32
C MET A 1 24.31 -18.64 17.73
N VAL A 2 23.97 -17.66 16.89
CA VAL A 2 24.14 -16.23 17.26
C VAL A 2 22.84 -15.76 17.92
N SER A 3 22.92 -15.28 19.15
CA SER A 3 21.77 -14.76 19.89
C SER A 3 21.61 -13.26 19.65
N ALA A 4 20.39 -12.80 19.36
CA ALA A 4 20.07 -11.39 19.30
C ALA A 4 19.64 -10.88 20.69
N ILE A 5 20.04 -9.66 21.03
CA ILE A 5 19.57 -8.96 22.23
C ILE A 5 18.44 -8.03 21.80
N LEU A 6 17.32 -8.13 22.52
CA LEU A 6 16.19 -7.24 22.43
C LEU A 6 16.27 -6.20 23.54
N THR A 7 16.09 -4.93 23.23
CA THR A 7 16.01 -3.85 24.24
C THR A 7 14.76 -3.00 24.02
N VAL A 8 14.01 -2.77 25.09
CA VAL A 8 12.92 -1.78 25.08
C VAL A 8 13.53 -0.40 25.26
N THR A 9 13.45 0.43 24.23
CA THR A 9 14.13 1.74 24.17
C THR A 9 13.17 2.92 24.35
N SER A 10 11.86 2.69 24.23
CA SER A 10 10.81 3.68 24.53
C SER A 10 9.50 2.95 24.86
N ARG A 11 8.61 3.61 25.62
CA ARG A 11 7.28 3.08 25.99
C ARG A 11 6.13 4.05 25.70
N ASN A 12 6.43 5.24 25.19
CA ASN A 12 5.48 6.33 25.01
C ASN A 12 5.58 6.97 23.61
N ASP A 13 6.12 6.25 22.63
CA ASP A 13 6.23 6.77 21.27
C ASP A 13 4.84 6.93 20.64
N VAL A 14 4.65 8.03 19.90
CA VAL A 14 3.44 8.24 19.10
C VAL A 14 3.78 7.97 17.63
N ILE A 15 3.13 6.96 17.06
CA ILE A 15 3.38 6.51 15.70
C ILE A 15 2.17 6.80 14.82
N LYS A 16 2.39 7.60 13.77
CA LYS A 16 1.39 7.89 12.75
C LYS A 16 1.60 6.94 11.55
N THR A 17 0.55 6.24 11.17
CA THR A 17 0.52 5.35 10.00
C THR A 17 -0.73 5.61 9.15
N HIS A 18 -0.89 4.87 8.05
CA HIS A 18 -2.13 4.85 7.28
C HIS A 18 -3.30 4.22 8.05
N ALA A 19 -2.99 3.30 8.97
CA ALA A 19 -3.95 2.64 9.85
C ALA A 19 -4.34 3.47 11.10
N GLY A 20 -3.84 4.70 11.23
CA GLY A 20 -4.20 5.62 12.31
C GLY A 20 -3.02 6.18 13.09
N ILE A 21 -3.32 6.84 14.20
CA ILE A 21 -2.32 7.35 15.15
C ILE A 21 -2.35 6.43 16.37
N PHE A 22 -1.22 5.82 16.67
CA PHE A 22 -1.03 4.93 17.80
C PHE A 22 -0.21 5.64 18.87
N LYS A 23 -0.77 5.75 20.07
CA LYS A 23 -0.10 6.32 21.25
C LYS A 23 0.48 5.19 22.11
N ASP A 24 1.37 5.55 23.02
CA ASP A 24 1.96 4.63 24.00
C ASP A 24 2.65 3.42 23.34
N CYS A 25 3.26 3.66 22.18
CA CYS A 25 3.96 2.61 21.45
C CYS A 25 5.25 2.24 22.18
N ILE A 26 5.45 0.94 22.36
CA ILE A 26 6.70 0.39 22.86
C ILE A 26 7.65 0.25 21.68
N ARG A 27 8.80 0.93 21.74
CA ARG A 27 9.89 0.77 20.79
C ARG A 27 10.85 -0.29 21.28
N ILE A 28 11.15 -1.23 20.39
CA ILE A 28 12.11 -2.29 20.58
C ILE A 28 13.23 -2.11 19.56
N ASP A 29 14.47 -2.10 20.02
CA ASP A 29 15.67 -2.10 19.19
C ASP A 29 16.37 -3.46 19.35
N TRP A 30 16.77 -4.05 18.23
CA TRP A 30 17.50 -5.31 18.21
C TRP A 30 18.99 -5.05 17.99
N LYS A 31 19.82 -5.76 18.78
CA LYS A 31 21.28 -5.80 18.64
C LYS A 31 21.71 -7.23 18.38
N TYR A 32 22.69 -7.42 17.52
CA TYR A 32 23.21 -8.75 17.17
C TYR A 32 24.69 -8.85 17.58
N PRO A 33 24.97 -8.98 18.89
CA PRO A 33 26.35 -9.14 19.36
C PRO A 33 26.93 -10.44 18.80
N GLY A 34 28.13 -10.37 18.23
CA GLY A 34 28.84 -11.55 17.70
C GLY A 34 28.68 -11.81 16.20
N LEU A 35 27.94 -10.97 15.46
CA LEU A 35 27.89 -11.03 14.00
C LEU A 35 28.76 -9.92 13.40
N ILE A 36 29.80 -10.30 12.64
CA ILE A 36 30.74 -9.35 12.02
C ILE A 36 29.94 -8.36 11.15
N GLY A 37 30.13 -7.06 11.37
CA GLY A 37 29.43 -5.99 10.64
C GLY A 37 28.01 -5.66 11.16
N SER A 38 27.52 -6.32 12.22
CA SER A 38 26.17 -6.10 12.77
C SER A 38 25.93 -4.73 13.38
N GLN A 39 26.99 -3.95 13.61
CA GLN A 39 26.90 -2.57 14.10
C GLN A 39 26.12 -1.68 13.11
N ASN A 40 26.07 -2.09 11.84
CA ASN A 40 25.34 -1.43 10.77
C ASN A 40 23.93 -2.01 10.56
N LEU A 41 23.59 -3.14 11.20
CA LEU A 41 22.24 -3.68 11.19
C LEU A 41 21.39 -2.88 12.17
N LEU A 42 20.30 -2.34 11.65
CA LEU A 42 19.29 -1.68 12.45
C LEU A 42 17.99 -2.43 12.22
N LEU A 43 17.42 -2.99 13.28
CA LEU A 43 16.04 -3.44 13.29
C LEU A 43 15.36 -2.76 14.48
N ARG A 44 14.41 -1.90 14.19
CA ARG A 44 13.54 -1.27 15.19
C ARG A 44 12.11 -1.64 14.92
N GLN A 45 11.35 -1.89 15.98
CA GLN A 45 9.95 -2.26 15.91
C GLN A 45 9.17 -1.43 16.92
N TRP A 46 7.98 -0.98 16.54
CA TRP A 46 7.05 -0.28 17.41
C TRP A 46 5.79 -1.10 17.57
N PHE A 47 5.42 -1.37 18.81
CA PHE A 47 4.24 -2.11 19.17
C PHE A 47 3.24 -1.18 19.85
N ALA A 48 2.05 -1.06 19.28
CA ALA A 48 0.96 -0.32 19.89
C ALA A 48 0.12 -1.23 20.82
N PRO A 49 -0.36 -0.71 21.96
CA PRO A 49 -1.23 -1.46 22.87
C PRO A 49 -2.46 -2.03 22.15
N ASN A 50 -2.77 -3.31 22.39
CA ASN A 50 -3.93 -4.02 21.80
C ASN A 50 -3.96 -4.09 20.26
N VAL A 51 -2.86 -3.77 19.59
CA VAL A 51 -2.73 -3.82 18.11
C VAL A 51 -1.54 -4.67 17.69
N GLY A 52 -0.42 -4.54 18.40
CA GLY A 52 0.83 -5.20 18.03
C GLY A 52 1.69 -4.32 17.12
N LEU A 53 2.38 -4.91 16.15
CA LEU A 53 3.38 -4.21 15.34
C LEU A 53 2.74 -3.13 14.43
N VAL A 54 3.10 -1.87 14.64
CA VAL A 54 2.59 -0.72 13.88
C VAL A 54 3.63 -0.05 12.99
N ARG A 55 4.91 -0.21 13.30
CA ARG A 55 6.02 0.23 12.47
C ARG A 55 7.20 -0.72 12.66
N TYR A 56 7.96 -0.96 11.61
CA TYR A 56 9.32 -1.45 11.79
C TYR A 56 10.26 -0.83 10.76
N THR A 57 11.52 -0.73 11.16
CA THR A 57 12.55 -0.04 10.40
C THR A 57 13.72 -0.99 10.27
N ILE A 58 14.21 -1.18 9.04
CA ILE A 58 15.38 -2.03 8.77
C ILE A 58 16.48 -1.26 8.02
N ARG A 59 17.73 -1.48 8.42
CA ARG A 59 18.93 -1.16 7.63
C ARG A 59 19.68 -2.46 7.34
N THR A 60 19.95 -2.70 6.06
CA THR A 60 20.68 -3.88 5.62
C THR A 60 22.20 -3.61 5.60
N LEU A 61 22.99 -4.68 5.53
CA LEU A 61 24.47 -4.63 5.53
C LEU A 61 25.07 -4.03 4.25
N LEU A 62 24.26 -3.77 3.23
CA LEU A 62 24.74 -3.22 1.97
C LEU A 62 25.18 -1.76 2.17
N GLN A 63 26.44 -1.47 1.87
CA GLN A 63 27.00 -0.14 1.96
C GLN A 63 26.22 0.82 1.04
N GLY A 64 25.70 1.92 1.59
CA GLY A 64 24.83 2.86 0.87
C GLY A 64 23.34 2.51 0.86
N ALA A 65 22.91 1.35 1.39
CA ALA A 65 21.50 1.07 1.57
C ALA A 65 20.91 1.98 2.66
N GLY A 66 19.99 2.85 2.25
CA GLY A 66 19.19 3.65 3.16
C GLY A 66 18.38 2.79 4.12
N THR A 67 17.83 3.44 5.13
CA THR A 67 16.89 2.78 6.05
C THR A 67 15.52 2.66 5.38
N ILE A 68 14.89 1.49 5.49
CA ILE A 68 13.54 1.26 4.99
C ILE A 68 12.59 1.26 6.18
N ASP A 69 11.58 2.14 6.13
CA ASP A 69 10.48 2.19 7.09
C ASP A 69 9.24 1.49 6.54
N TYR A 70 8.66 0.63 7.36
CA TYR A 70 7.38 -0.03 7.12
C TYR A 70 6.38 0.45 8.15
N TYR A 71 5.18 0.80 7.69
CA TYR A 71 4.09 1.28 8.54
C TYR A 71 2.88 0.37 8.39
N LEU A 72 2.15 0.15 9.49
CA LEU A 72 0.90 -0.59 9.46
C LEU A 72 -0.09 0.15 8.56
N TYR A 73 -0.53 -0.55 7.53
CA TYR A 73 -1.42 0.00 6.53
C TYR A 73 -2.89 -0.26 6.88
N GLN A 74 -3.21 -1.50 7.23
CA GLN A 74 -4.53 -1.94 7.67
C GLN A 74 -4.39 -3.19 8.55
N ALA A 75 -5.36 -3.43 9.44
CA ALA A 75 -5.47 -4.69 10.19
C ALA A 75 -6.91 -4.90 10.69
N ILE A 76 -7.23 -6.14 11.08
CA ILE A 76 -8.40 -6.43 11.91
C ILE A 76 -7.87 -7.15 13.14
N ILE A 77 -7.92 -6.49 14.31
CA ILE A 77 -7.40 -7.04 15.58
C ILE A 77 -8.56 -7.11 16.56
N GLY A 78 -8.89 -8.30 17.07
CA GLY A 78 -10.00 -8.48 18.01
C GLY A 78 -11.33 -7.91 17.47
N MET A 79 -11.67 -8.19 16.22
CA MET A 79 -12.83 -7.64 15.50
C MET A 79 -12.82 -6.12 15.24
N LYS A 80 -11.80 -5.38 15.70
CA LYS A 80 -11.65 -3.96 15.45
C LYS A 80 -10.81 -3.72 14.19
N PRO A 81 -11.36 -3.06 13.16
CA PRO A 81 -10.59 -2.70 11.98
C PRO A 81 -9.68 -1.50 12.27
N TYR A 82 -8.52 -1.50 11.62
CA TYR A 82 -7.56 -0.41 11.54
C TYR A 82 -7.33 -0.09 10.06
N PRO A 83 -7.50 1.18 9.62
CA PRO A 83 -7.90 2.33 10.43
C PRO A 83 -9.27 2.16 11.09
N ASN A 84 -9.37 2.62 12.35
CA ASN A 84 -10.60 2.55 13.10
C ASN A 84 -11.57 3.59 12.55
N SER A 85 -12.80 3.13 12.34
CA SER A 85 -13.82 3.78 11.55
C SER A 85 -14.38 5.08 12.14
N SER A 86 -13.78 5.65 13.19
CA SER A 86 -14.13 6.98 13.69
C SER A 86 -13.61 8.08 12.75
N ALA A 87 -12.48 7.88 12.07
CA ALA A 87 -11.97 8.80 11.05
C ALA A 87 -12.57 8.54 9.66
N SER A 88 -12.99 7.30 9.38
CA SER A 88 -13.58 6.90 8.10
C SER A 88 -15.09 6.64 8.14
N ARG A 89 -15.79 7.00 9.23
CA ARG A 89 -17.24 6.78 9.44
C ARG A 89 -17.73 5.38 9.05
N GLY A 90 -17.06 4.32 9.50
CA GLY A 90 -17.44 2.94 9.17
C GLY A 90 -16.99 2.44 7.79
N VAL A 91 -16.25 3.25 7.03
CA VAL A 91 -15.81 2.90 5.68
C VAL A 91 -14.44 2.24 5.70
N GLN A 92 -14.32 1.11 5.00
CA GLN A 92 -13.06 0.40 4.81
C GLN A 92 -12.66 0.40 3.33
N VAL A 93 -11.37 0.62 3.10
CA VAL A 93 -10.78 0.60 1.76
C VAL A 93 -9.66 -0.43 1.74
N SER A 94 -9.65 -1.30 0.73
CA SER A 94 -8.55 -2.22 0.48
C SER A 94 -8.12 -2.17 -0.97
N LEU A 95 -6.82 -2.38 -1.20
CA LEU A 95 -6.21 -2.50 -2.51
C LEU A 95 -5.27 -3.69 -2.49
N SER A 96 -5.36 -4.55 -3.51
CA SER A 96 -4.50 -5.72 -3.64
C SER A 96 -4.07 -5.93 -5.09
N LEU A 97 -2.85 -6.43 -5.27
CA LEU A 97 -2.39 -7.01 -6.53
C LEU A 97 -2.37 -8.53 -6.43
N ASN A 98 -2.55 -9.20 -7.57
CA ASN A 98 -2.37 -10.65 -7.68
C ASN A 98 -0.96 -11.12 -7.28
N ARG A 99 0.06 -10.28 -7.45
CA ARG A 99 1.46 -10.56 -7.11
C ARG A 99 2.14 -9.28 -6.62
N TYR A 100 3.09 -9.42 -5.70
CA TYR A 100 3.93 -8.30 -5.25
C TYR A 100 5.19 -8.11 -6.11
N LYS A 101 5.54 -9.08 -6.96
CA LYS A 101 6.71 -9.06 -7.85
C LYS A 101 6.33 -9.56 -9.25
N PHE A 102 6.79 -8.84 -10.27
CA PHE A 102 6.62 -9.17 -11.69
C PHE A 102 7.99 -9.27 -12.36
N THR A 103 8.18 -10.28 -13.21
CA THR A 103 9.43 -10.48 -13.95
C THR A 103 9.17 -10.31 -15.44
N ILE A 104 9.86 -9.34 -16.05
CA ILE A 104 9.90 -9.18 -17.50
C ILE A 104 11.01 -10.08 -18.04
N ASN A 105 10.66 -11.03 -18.91
CA ASN A 105 11.63 -11.87 -19.59
C ASN A 105 12.06 -11.23 -20.93
N ARG A 106 13.35 -10.91 -21.06
CA ARG A 106 13.96 -10.40 -22.30
C ARG A 106 14.97 -11.37 -22.91
N MET A 107 15.11 -12.58 -22.37
CA MET A 107 15.97 -13.61 -22.94
C MET A 107 15.53 -13.97 -24.37
N PRO A 108 16.46 -14.10 -25.33
CA PRO A 108 16.14 -14.65 -26.63
C PRO A 108 15.71 -16.11 -26.46
N GLY A 109 14.64 -16.49 -27.15
CA GLY A 109 14.10 -17.84 -27.09
C GLY A 109 13.17 -18.11 -28.27
N PRO A 110 12.84 -19.38 -28.53
CA PRO A 110 11.99 -19.77 -29.65
C PRO A 110 10.56 -19.24 -29.52
N THR A 111 10.14 -18.83 -28.31
CA THR A 111 8.82 -18.29 -28.04
C THR A 111 8.89 -16.80 -27.69
N ARG A 112 7.89 -16.04 -28.15
CA ARG A 112 7.75 -14.62 -27.81
C ARG A 112 7.46 -14.48 -26.31
N ASN A 113 8.32 -13.76 -25.59
CA ASN A 113 8.06 -13.39 -24.21
C ASN A 113 6.91 -12.36 -24.14
N LEU A 114 5.81 -12.75 -23.49
CA LEU A 114 4.69 -11.84 -23.22
C LEU A 114 4.93 -11.08 -21.90
N PRO A 115 4.54 -9.79 -21.82
CA PRO A 115 4.64 -9.04 -20.58
C PRO A 115 3.74 -9.67 -19.50
N PRO A 116 4.19 -9.77 -18.24
CA PRO A 116 3.33 -10.28 -17.19
C PRO A 116 2.18 -9.29 -16.91
N VAL A 117 1.01 -9.83 -16.57
CA VAL A 117 -0.20 -9.07 -16.29
C VAL A 117 -0.35 -8.84 -14.79
N ALA A 118 -0.45 -7.57 -14.39
CA ALA A 118 -0.83 -7.17 -13.05
C ALA A 118 -2.35 -7.06 -12.96
N THR A 119 -2.96 -7.74 -11.99
CA THR A 119 -4.40 -7.65 -11.71
C THR A 119 -4.59 -6.95 -10.38
N LEU A 120 -5.22 -5.79 -10.42
CA LEU A 120 -5.54 -4.93 -9.29
C LEU A 120 -6.99 -5.17 -8.88
N ARG A 121 -7.21 -5.28 -7.57
CA ARG A 121 -8.53 -5.28 -6.96
C ARG A 121 -8.60 -4.21 -5.89
N PHE A 122 -9.50 -3.26 -6.07
CA PHE A 122 -9.88 -2.26 -5.08
C PHE A 122 -11.24 -2.61 -4.49
N THR A 123 -11.40 -2.46 -3.18
CA THR A 123 -12.69 -2.63 -2.50
C THR A 123 -12.95 -1.47 -1.55
N LEU A 124 -14.13 -0.86 -1.70
CA LEU A 124 -14.68 0.11 -0.77
C LEU A 124 -15.89 -0.51 -0.09
N ALA A 125 -15.79 -0.81 1.20
CA ALA A 125 -16.85 -1.43 2.00
C ALA A 125 -17.45 -0.41 2.98
N ASN A 126 -18.78 -0.30 2.96
CA ASN A 126 -19.51 0.49 3.95
C ASN A 126 -19.92 -0.40 5.12
N ASN A 127 -19.16 -0.37 6.20
CA ASN A 127 -19.50 -1.06 7.44
C ASN A 127 -20.15 -0.12 8.47
N SER A 128 -20.62 1.05 8.03
CA SER A 128 -21.36 2.00 8.86
C SER A 128 -22.86 1.71 8.83
N SER A 129 -23.61 2.34 9.73
CA SER A 129 -25.08 2.31 9.73
C SER A 129 -25.72 3.29 8.73
N THR A 130 -24.92 4.12 8.04
CA THR A 130 -25.42 5.17 7.13
C THR A 130 -24.94 4.95 5.70
N PRO A 131 -25.74 5.26 4.67
CA PRO A 131 -25.28 5.19 3.29
C PRO A 131 -24.19 6.24 3.01
N ILE A 132 -23.26 5.91 2.11
CA ILE A 132 -22.25 6.86 1.60
C ILE A 132 -22.59 7.17 0.16
N THR A 133 -22.79 8.44 -0.16
CA THR A 133 -23.03 8.90 -1.52
C THR A 133 -21.84 9.71 -2.03
N MET A 134 -21.16 9.17 -3.03
CA MET A 134 -20.15 9.87 -3.81
C MET A 134 -20.81 10.53 -5.01
N ARG A 135 -20.36 11.74 -5.38
CA ARG A 135 -20.76 12.42 -6.61
C ARG A 135 -19.55 12.58 -7.52
N PHE A 136 -19.71 12.19 -8.77
CA PHE A 136 -18.70 12.32 -9.83
C PHE A 136 -19.18 13.33 -10.85
N ASN A 137 -18.28 14.14 -11.40
CA ASN A 137 -18.60 15.13 -12.44
C ASN A 137 -18.49 14.58 -13.87
N SER A 138 -18.10 13.31 -14.00
CA SER A 138 -17.96 12.63 -15.29
C SER A 138 -18.11 11.11 -15.11
N GLY A 139 -18.14 10.38 -16.21
CA GLY A 139 -18.07 8.91 -16.20
C GLY A 139 -16.75 8.36 -15.65
N ASN A 140 -15.72 9.20 -15.47
CA ASN A 140 -14.50 8.82 -14.78
C ASN A 140 -14.78 8.79 -13.27
N MET A 141 -15.04 7.61 -12.69
CA MET A 141 -15.33 7.43 -11.26
C MET A 141 -14.09 7.14 -10.40
N TYR A 142 -12.99 6.73 -11.00
CA TYR A 142 -11.74 6.42 -10.33
C TYR A 142 -10.57 6.53 -11.28
N ASP A 143 -9.37 6.71 -10.75
CA ASP A 143 -8.15 6.61 -11.53
C ASP A 143 -7.11 5.77 -10.79
N ILE A 144 -6.16 5.26 -11.56
CA ILE A 144 -5.07 4.42 -11.09
C ILE A 144 -3.79 4.96 -11.67
N VAL A 145 -2.82 5.24 -10.81
CA VAL A 145 -1.53 5.81 -11.22
C VAL A 145 -0.42 4.92 -10.69
N VAL A 146 0.50 4.53 -11.56
CA VAL A 146 1.72 3.82 -11.20
C VAL A 146 2.91 4.77 -11.32
N ARG A 147 3.67 4.87 -10.23
CA ARG A 147 4.88 5.71 -10.14
C ARG A 147 6.10 4.87 -9.82
N ASP A 148 7.25 5.29 -10.33
CA ASP A 148 8.54 4.71 -9.98
C ASP A 148 9.02 5.16 -8.59
N SER A 149 10.22 4.72 -8.19
CA SER A 149 10.84 5.09 -6.91
C SER A 149 11.21 6.57 -6.79
N GLN A 150 11.26 7.31 -7.91
CA GLN A 150 11.50 8.76 -7.93
C GLN A 150 10.18 9.55 -7.91
N GLY A 151 9.04 8.86 -7.89
CA GLY A 151 7.71 9.48 -7.93
C GLY A 151 7.26 9.89 -9.34
N GLN A 152 7.99 9.51 -10.40
CA GLN A 152 7.61 9.81 -11.77
C GLN A 152 6.47 8.89 -12.23
N GLU A 153 5.47 9.44 -12.91
CA GLU A 153 4.36 8.67 -13.47
C GLU A 153 4.82 7.82 -14.65
N VAL A 154 4.64 6.51 -14.54
CA VAL A 154 4.99 5.53 -15.57
C VAL A 154 3.75 5.05 -16.32
N TRP A 155 2.62 5.00 -15.64
CA TRP A 155 1.35 4.61 -16.23
C TRP A 155 0.17 5.20 -15.47
N ARG A 156 -0.90 5.50 -16.19
CA ARG A 156 -2.17 5.97 -15.65
C ARG A 156 -3.31 5.33 -16.41
N TRP A 157 -4.31 4.82 -15.68
CA TRP A 157 -5.45 4.12 -16.27
C TRP A 157 -6.30 5.03 -17.14
N SER A 158 -6.56 6.26 -16.71
CA SER A 158 -7.36 7.23 -17.45
C SER A 158 -6.66 7.78 -18.72
N LYS A 159 -5.35 7.58 -18.89
CA LYS A 159 -4.60 8.14 -20.01
C LYS A 159 -5.09 7.56 -21.34
N GLY A 160 -5.55 8.42 -22.24
CA GLY A 160 -6.09 8.04 -23.54
C GLY A 160 -7.54 7.52 -23.51
N LYS A 161 -8.22 7.57 -22.36
CA LYS A 161 -9.65 7.27 -22.24
C LYS A 161 -10.47 8.55 -22.33
N TYR A 162 -11.60 8.47 -23.04
CA TYR A 162 -12.61 9.53 -23.07
C TYR A 162 -13.75 9.17 -22.11
N PHE A 163 -14.25 10.18 -21.40
CA PHE A 163 -15.33 10.02 -20.43
C PHE A 163 -16.43 11.01 -20.74
N ILE A 164 -17.67 10.56 -20.61
CA ILE A 164 -18.83 11.44 -20.67
C ILE A 164 -18.79 12.47 -19.52
N THR A 165 -19.15 13.71 -19.79
CA THR A 165 -19.12 14.84 -18.85
C THR A 165 -20.48 15.02 -18.16
N ILE A 166 -21.03 13.94 -17.60
CA ILE A 166 -22.31 13.94 -16.91
C ILE A 166 -22.06 13.62 -15.43
N ALA A 167 -22.80 14.28 -14.54
CA ALA A 167 -22.69 14.04 -13.11
C ALA A 167 -23.40 12.75 -12.70
N PHE A 168 -22.69 11.86 -12.01
CA PHE A 168 -23.23 10.58 -11.53
C PHE A 168 -23.13 10.47 -10.01
N PRO A 169 -24.25 10.22 -9.29
CA PRO A 169 -24.18 9.77 -7.91
C PRO A 169 -23.87 8.27 -7.85
N LYS A 170 -23.06 7.86 -6.88
CA LYS A 170 -22.90 6.46 -6.49
C LYS A 170 -23.10 6.33 -5.00
N THR A 171 -24.12 5.57 -4.62
CA THR A 171 -24.42 5.27 -3.21
C THR A 171 -23.94 3.87 -2.87
N ILE A 172 -23.27 3.72 -1.74
CA ILE A 172 -22.90 2.43 -1.14
C ILE A 172 -23.70 2.31 0.16
N LYS A 173 -24.65 1.38 0.20
CA LYS A 173 -25.53 1.14 1.34
C LYS A 173 -24.76 0.53 2.53
N PRO A 174 -25.29 0.60 3.75
CA PRO A 174 -24.77 -0.18 4.89
C PRO A 174 -24.59 -1.66 4.51
N GLY A 175 -23.42 -2.22 4.82
CA GLY A 175 -23.02 -3.59 4.49
C GLY A 175 -22.59 -3.82 3.04
N GLU A 176 -22.80 -2.86 2.13
CA GLU A 176 -22.46 -3.01 0.71
C GLU A 176 -20.96 -2.78 0.44
N LYS A 177 -20.47 -3.41 -0.63
CA LYS A 177 -19.11 -3.25 -1.11
C LYS A 177 -19.11 -2.84 -2.58
N TRP A 178 -18.34 -1.82 -2.92
CA TRP A 178 -17.99 -1.53 -4.30
C TRP A 178 -16.60 -2.09 -4.60
N THR A 179 -16.53 -3.02 -5.55
CA THR A 179 -15.27 -3.62 -6.01
C THR A 179 -14.96 -3.15 -7.43
N VAL A 180 -13.70 -2.80 -7.66
CA VAL A 180 -13.15 -2.50 -8.99
C VAL A 180 -12.00 -3.46 -9.26
N ASN A 181 -12.03 -4.11 -10.43
CA ASN A 181 -10.97 -5.00 -10.89
C ASN A 181 -10.41 -4.45 -12.19
N GLU A 182 -9.11 -4.19 -12.22
CA GLU A 182 -8.42 -3.68 -13.40
C GLU A 182 -7.18 -4.51 -13.67
N SER A 183 -6.80 -4.63 -14.93
CA SER A 183 -5.58 -5.34 -15.33
C SER A 183 -4.76 -4.51 -16.29
N PHE A 184 -3.45 -4.56 -16.14
CA PHE A 184 -2.52 -3.85 -17.00
C PHE A 184 -1.22 -4.64 -17.18
N ASN A 185 -0.59 -4.44 -18.33
CA ASN A 185 0.67 -5.10 -18.67
C ASN A 185 1.85 -4.41 -18.01
N ILE A 186 2.74 -5.20 -17.42
CA ILE A 186 4.08 -4.76 -17.02
C ILE A 186 5.00 -4.94 -18.23
N ASP A 187 4.92 -3.99 -19.15
CA ASP A 187 5.62 -3.99 -20.44
C ASP A 187 7.03 -3.35 -20.38
N SER A 188 7.61 -3.09 -21.54
CA SER A 188 8.98 -2.59 -21.70
C SER A 188 9.25 -1.22 -21.07
N LYS A 189 8.22 -0.42 -20.75
CA LYS A 189 8.40 0.89 -20.08
C LYS A 189 8.83 0.75 -18.62
N TYR A 190 8.56 -0.40 -18.00
CA TYR A 190 8.98 -0.68 -16.64
C TYR A 190 10.43 -1.16 -16.62
N LYS A 191 11.25 -0.47 -15.82
CA LYS A 191 12.63 -0.86 -15.48
C LYS A 191 12.65 -1.69 -14.19
N LYS A 192 13.74 -2.41 -13.95
CA LYS A 192 13.96 -3.11 -12.67
C LYS A 192 13.91 -2.11 -11.51
N GLY A 193 13.10 -2.39 -10.48
CA GLY A 193 12.96 -1.50 -9.34
C GLY A 193 11.63 -1.65 -8.59
N ALA A 194 11.42 -0.78 -7.61
CA ALA A 194 10.18 -0.67 -6.86
C ALA A 194 9.25 0.37 -7.48
N TYR A 195 7.96 0.07 -7.47
CA TYR A 195 6.90 0.94 -7.97
C TYR A 195 5.81 1.07 -6.92
N THR A 196 5.12 2.21 -6.95
CA THR A 196 3.93 2.45 -6.13
C THR A 196 2.73 2.59 -7.06
N ILE A 197 1.68 1.84 -6.79
CA ILE A 197 0.37 2.05 -7.41
C ILE A 197 -0.54 2.77 -6.42
N GLU A 198 -1.24 3.78 -6.92
CA GLU A 198 -2.23 4.54 -6.19
C GLU A 198 -3.56 4.41 -6.93
N PHE A 199 -4.59 3.94 -6.22
CA PHE A 199 -5.97 4.01 -6.64
C PHE A 199 -6.63 5.17 -5.92
N TYR A 200 -7.43 5.98 -6.61
CA TYR A 200 -8.29 6.97 -5.96
C TYR A 200 -9.61 7.17 -6.69
N THR A 201 -10.67 7.48 -5.94
CA THR A 201 -11.94 7.92 -6.50
C THR A 201 -11.85 9.40 -6.92
N THR A 202 -12.51 9.75 -8.03
CA THR A 202 -12.54 11.11 -8.58
C THR A 202 -13.70 11.96 -8.04
N ALA A 203 -14.33 11.52 -6.95
CA ALA A 203 -15.51 12.16 -6.40
C ALA A 203 -15.21 13.59 -5.92
N VAL A 204 -16.20 14.48 -6.07
CA VAL A 204 -16.05 15.92 -5.79
C VAL A 204 -16.70 16.39 -4.48
N ASN A 205 -17.65 15.62 -3.93
CA ASN A 205 -18.33 15.99 -2.68
C ASN A 205 -17.41 15.84 -1.45
N PRO A 206 -17.57 16.68 -0.40
CA PRO A 206 -16.85 16.51 0.85
C PRO A 206 -17.23 15.15 1.47
N GLY A 207 -16.25 14.24 1.56
CA GLY A 207 -16.41 12.90 2.13
C GLY A 207 -16.31 11.71 1.15
N GLY A 208 -16.16 11.94 -0.17
CA GLY A 208 -16.16 10.88 -1.19
C GLY A 208 -14.80 10.49 -1.80
N LYS A 209 -13.70 11.12 -1.38
CA LYS A 209 -12.35 10.83 -1.91
C LYS A 209 -11.74 9.67 -1.11
N PHE A 210 -11.83 8.47 -1.68
CA PHE A 210 -11.20 7.28 -1.15
C PHE A 210 -9.97 6.99 -1.98
N SER A 211 -8.85 6.72 -1.33
CA SER A 211 -7.63 6.31 -2.00
C SER A 211 -6.94 5.20 -1.25
N SER A 212 -6.13 4.45 -1.97
CA SER A 212 -5.29 3.40 -1.40
C SER A 212 -4.03 3.25 -2.22
N LYS A 213 -2.91 2.93 -1.56
CA LYS A 213 -1.61 2.73 -2.18
C LYS A 213 -1.07 1.35 -1.84
N LEU A 214 -0.32 0.77 -2.76
CA LEU A 214 0.53 -0.38 -2.47
C LEU A 214 1.81 -0.31 -3.31
N SER A 215 2.81 -1.07 -2.91
CA SER A 215 4.07 -1.16 -3.63
C SER A 215 4.26 -2.55 -4.23
N PHE A 216 4.95 -2.61 -5.37
CA PHE A 216 5.33 -3.86 -6.03
C PHE A 216 6.73 -3.73 -6.65
N LEU A 217 7.33 -4.87 -6.98
CA LEU A 217 8.65 -4.96 -7.57
C LEU A 217 8.56 -5.41 -9.03
N VAL A 218 9.37 -4.78 -9.87
CA VAL A 218 9.65 -5.27 -11.23
C VAL A 218 11.08 -5.78 -11.27
N ASN A 219 11.24 -6.99 -11.78
CA ASN A 219 12.52 -7.55 -12.16
C ASN A 219 12.60 -7.66 -13.69
N VAL A 220 13.81 -7.58 -14.22
CA VAL A 220 14.08 -7.80 -15.65
C VAL A 220 15.16 -8.85 -15.74
N VAL A 221 14.91 -9.89 -16.53
CA VAL A 221 15.90 -10.91 -16.87
C VAL A 221 16.26 -10.76 -18.35
N TYR A 222 17.54 -10.95 -18.66
CA TYR A 222 18.16 -10.77 -19.98
C TYR A 222 18.72 -12.09 -20.45
#